data_AF-A0A285PAQ9-F1
#
_entry.id   AF-A0A285PAQ9-F1
#
_cell.length_a   1.000
_cell.length_b   1.000
_cell.length_c   1.000
_cell.angle_alpha   90.00
_cell.angle_beta   90.00
_cell.angle_gamma   90.00
#
_symmetry.space_group_name_H-M   'P 1'
#
loop_
_entity.id
_entity.type
_entity.pdbx_description
1 polymer ?
#
loop_
_entity_poly.entity_id
_entity_poly.type
_entity_poly.pdbx_seq_one_letter_code
_entity_poly.pdbx_strand_id
1 'polypeptide(L)' 'MESLFDLTLKAKANDKAAMEAVLLRFQPKIRRLSNNAPRAWKEDMEQELYIQLIKAIHRFEIQEINPQWNFSYPIYHAI' A
#
# COMPACT_ATOMS: atom_id res chain seq x y z
N MET A 1 -7.23 0.59 -15.18
CA MET A 1 -6.01 0.34 -14.38
C MET A 1 -6.40 0.51 -12.94
N GLU A 2 -6.27 -0.51 -12.08
CA GLU A 2 -6.68 -0.41 -10.67
C GLU A 2 -5.70 0.47 -9.88
N SER A 3 -6.24 1.26 -8.94
CA SER A 3 -5.42 2.12 -8.10
C SER A 3 -4.53 1.27 -7.17
N LEU A 4 -3.43 1.85 -6.67
CA LEU A 4 -2.60 1.15 -5.70
C LEU A 4 -3.40 0.82 -4.42
N PHE A 5 -4.31 1.71 -4.05
CA PHE A 5 -5.19 1.52 -2.88
C PHE A 5 -6.08 0.29 -3.08
N ASP A 6 -6.80 0.19 -4.20
CA ASP A 6 -7.68 -0.95 -4.49
C ASP A 6 -6.92 -2.27 -4.51
N LEU A 7 -5.75 -2.29 -5.17
CA LEU A 7 -4.89 -3.47 -5.21
C LEU A 7 -4.39 -3.87 -3.82
N THR A 8 -4.07 -2.90 -2.96
CA THR A 8 -3.62 -3.17 -1.59
C THR A 8 -4.74 -3.82 -0.77
N LEU A 9 -5.99 -3.38 -0.94
CA LEU A 9 -7.14 -3.98 -0.25
C LEU A 9 -7.41 -5.41 -0.72
N LYS A 10 -7.37 -5.64 -2.04
CA LYS A 10 -7.52 -6.99 -2.60
C LYS A 10 -6.37 -7.92 -2.16
N ALA A 11 -5.13 -7.43 -2.18
CA ALA A 11 -3.97 -8.18 -1.73
C ALA A 11 -4.08 -8.57 -0.25
N LYS A 12 -4.55 -7.65 0.61
CA LYS A 12 -4.84 -7.93 2.03
C LYS A 12 -5.92 -9.01 2.18
N ALA A 13 -6.90 -9.05 1.28
CA ALA A 13 -7.95 -10.09 1.20
C ALA A 13 -7.48 -11.41 0.55
N ASN A 14 -6.16 -11.65 0.44
CA ASN A 14 -5.53 -12.84 -0.14
C ASN A 14 -5.72 -13.02 -1.66
N ASP A 15 -6.06 -11.96 -2.40
CA ASP A 15 -5.99 -11.99 -3.87
C ASP A 15 -4.52 -12.02 -4.31
N LYS A 16 -4.10 -13.16 -4.86
CA LYS A 16 -2.73 -13.40 -5.32
C LYS A 16 -2.34 -12.51 -6.50
N ALA A 17 -3.26 -12.28 -7.43
CA ALA A 17 -3.00 -11.43 -8.60
C ALA A 17 -2.83 -9.97 -8.18
N ALA A 18 -3.63 -9.51 -7.22
CA ALA A 18 -3.48 -8.19 -6.64
C ALA A 18 -2.16 -8.05 -5.86
N MET A 19 -1.79 -9.06 -5.06
CA MET A 19 -0.50 -9.09 -4.36
C MET A 19 0.67 -8.98 -5.34
N GLU A 20 0.69 -9.81 -6.38
CA GLU A 20 1.72 -9.77 -7.42
C GLU A 20 1.79 -8.39 -8.10
N ALA A 21 0.64 -7.81 -8.44
CA ALA A 21 0.58 -6.47 -9.03
C ALA A 21 1.15 -5.38 -8.11
N VAL A 22 0.91 -5.46 -6.79
CA VAL A 22 1.53 -4.55 -5.81
C VAL A 22 3.04 -4.76 -5.76
N LEU A 23 3.51 -6.00 -5.65
CA LEU A 23 4.94 -6.31 -5.56
C LEU A 23 5.71 -5.85 -6.81
N LEU A 24 5.15 -6.06 -8.01
CA LEU A 24 5.73 -5.59 -9.27
C LEU A 24 5.86 -4.07 -9.31
N ARG A 25 4.87 -3.33 -8.78
CA ARG A 25 4.93 -1.86 -8.70
C ARG A 25 6.03 -1.37 -7.76
N PHE A 26 6.30 -2.08 -6.68
CA PHE A 26 7.35 -1.72 -5.71
C PHE A 26 8.75 -2.28 -6.05
N GLN A 27 8.86 -3.21 -6.99
CA GLN A 27 10.12 -3.81 -7.43
C GLN A 27 11.23 -2.78 -7.76
N PRO A 28 10.99 -1.65 -8.44
CA PRO A 28 12.04 -0.66 -8.68
C PRO A 28 12.61 -0.06 -7.40
N LYS A 29 11.77 0.17 -6.38
CA LYS A 29 12.22 0.68 -5.07
C LYS A 29 12.99 -0.39 -4.30
N ILE A 30 12.53 -1.64 -4.33
CA ILE A 30 13.18 -2.78 -3.68
C ILE A 30 14.59 -2.98 -4.24
N ARG A 31 14.73 -3.08 -5.57
CA ARG A 31 16.03 -3.20 -6.25
C ARG A 31 16.98 -2.04 -5.95
N ARG A 32 16.45 -0.82 -5.83
CA ARG A 32 17.27 0.33 -5.47
C ARG A 32 17.79 0.22 -4.04
N LEU A 33 16.98 -0.25 -3.09
CA LEU A 33 17.39 -0.41 -1.69
C LEU A 33 18.39 -1.55 -1.52
N SER A 34 18.12 -2.71 -2.14
CA SER A 34 19.02 -3.87 -2.09
C SER A 34 20.39 -3.61 -2.69
N ASN A 35 20.48 -2.72 -3.67
CA ASN A 35 21.75 -2.36 -4.31
C ASN A 35 22.78 -1.73 -3.35
N ASN A 36 22.34 -1.21 -2.21
CA ASN A 36 23.22 -0.70 -1.16
C ASN A 36 23.83 -1.80 -0.28
N ALA A 37 23.34 -3.03 -0.36
CA ALA A 37 23.89 -4.17 0.37
C ALA A 37 25.16 -4.71 -0.30
N PRO A 38 26.08 -5.35 0.46
CA PRO A 38 27.20 -6.10 -0.10
C PRO A 38 26.73 -7.10 -1.15
N ARG A 39 27.54 -7.35 -2.19
CA ARG A 39 27.16 -8.20 -3.33
C ARG A 39 26.58 -9.55 -2.92
N ALA A 40 27.18 -10.21 -1.93
CA ALA A 40 26.75 -11.52 -1.43
C ALA A 40 25.39 -11.50 -0.71
N TRP A 41 24.91 -10.32 -0.29
CA TRP A 41 23.68 -10.14 0.49
C TRP A 41 22.56 -9.48 -0.30
N LYS A 42 22.79 -9.17 -1.59
CA LYS A 42 21.81 -8.43 -2.40
C LYS A 42 20.51 -9.20 -2.56
N GLU A 43 20.59 -10.48 -2.91
CA GLU A 43 19.42 -11.34 -3.10
C GLU A 43 18.65 -11.52 -1.79
N ASP A 44 19.34 -11.80 -0.70
CA ASP A 44 18.73 -11.93 0.63
C ASP A 44 18.05 -10.63 1.08
N MET A 45 18.69 -9.48 0.82
CA MET A 45 18.11 -8.18 1.10
C MET A 45 16.85 -7.91 0.26
N GLU A 46 16.84 -8.29 -1.02
CA GLU A 46 15.63 -8.20 -1.85
C GLU A 46 14.50 -9.06 -1.28
N GLN A 47 14.78 -10.31 -0.92
CA GLN A 47 13.79 -11.22 -0.36
C GLN A 47 13.22 -10.67 0.96
N GLU A 48 14.06 -10.18 1.86
CA GLU A 48 13.60 -9.61 3.13
C GLU A 48 12.72 -8.37 2.89
N LEU A 49 13.08 -7.49 1.95
CA LEU A 49 12.25 -6.34 1.58
C LEU A 49 10.88 -6.75 1.03
N TYR A 50 10.82 -7.79 0.20
CA TYR A 50 9.55 -8.36 -0.28
C TYR A 50 8.71 -8.90 0.89
N ILE A 51 9.32 -9.66 1.80
CA ILE A 51 8.65 -10.21 2.98
C ILE A 51 8.09 -9.08 3.86
N GLN A 52 8.86 -8.01 4.08
CA GLN A 52 8.42 -6.86 4.87
C GLN A 52 7.26 -6.10 4.20
N LEU A 53 7.27 -5.96 2.88
CA LEU A 53 6.16 -5.36 2.14
C LEU A 53 4.87 -6.19 2.27
N ILE A 54 4.97 -7.52 2.12
CA ILE A 54 3.82 -8.42 2.32
C ILE A 54 3.26 -8.29 3.74
N LYS A 55 4.12 -8.30 4.75
CA LYS A 55 3.72 -8.08 6.15
C LYS A 55 3.05 -6.72 6.34
N ALA A 56 3.56 -5.66 5.72
CA ALA A 56 2.98 -4.32 5.80
C ALA A 56 1.57 -4.26 5.17
N ILE A 57 1.37 -4.90 4.01
CA ILE A 57 0.05 -5.01 3.36
C ILE A 57 -0.95 -5.73 4.28
N HIS A 58 -0.55 -6.83 4.92
CA HIS A 58 -1.44 -7.53 5.85
C HIS A 58 -1.76 -6.72 7.11
N ARG A 59 -0.81 -5.90 7.59
CA ARG A 59 -1.00 -5.01 8.74
C ARG A 59 -1.70 -3.69 8.41
N PHE A 60 -1.85 -3.36 7.12
CA PHE A 60 -2.48 -2.11 6.70
C PHE A 60 -3.93 -2.02 7.21
N GLU A 61 -4.25 -0.97 7.94
CA GLU A 61 -5.59 -0.69 8.45
C GLU A 61 -6.12 0.58 7.81
N ILE A 62 -7.39 0.56 7.40
CA ILE A 62 -8.10 1.77 7.02
C ILE A 62 -8.79 2.28 8.27
N GLN A 63 -8.46 3.50 8.68
CA GLN A 63 -9.26 4.23 9.64
C GLN A 63 -10.29 5.06 8.89
N GLU A 64 -11.58 4.82 9.16
CA GLU A 64 -12.62 5.74 8.75
C GLU A 64 -12.43 7.04 9.53
N ILE A 65 -12.00 8.09 8.84
CA ILE A 65 -12.01 9.43 9.41
C ILE A 65 -13.47 9.87 9.40
N ASN A 66 -14.12 9.80 10.56
CA ASN A 66 -15.43 10.41 10.75
C ASN A 66 -15.21 11.93 10.77
N PRO A 67 -15.65 12.69 9.76
CA PRO A 67 -15.40 14.13 9.73
C PRO A 67 -16.06 14.76 10.95
N GLN A 68 -15.26 15.37 11.84
CA GLN A 68 -15.81 16.10 12.99
C GLN A 68 -16.63 17.33 12.54
N TRP A 69 -16.47 17.74 11.28
CA TRP A 69 -17.22 18.82 10.67
C TRP A 69 -18.54 18.27 10.11
N ASN A 70 -19.57 18.25 10.95
CA ASN A 70 -20.95 18.26 10.47
C ASN A 70 -21.17 19.62 9.80
N PHE A 71 -21.05 19.68 8.47
CA PHE A 71 -21.51 20.82 7.69
C PHE A 71 -23.04 20.84 7.64
N SER A 72 -23.69 20.91 8.80
CA SER A 72 -25.10 21.26 8.94
C SER A 72 -25.21 22.79 8.90
N TYR A 73 -24.82 23.40 7.79
CA TYR A 73 -25.29 24.76 7.52
C TYR A 73 -26.69 24.62 6.92
N PRO A 74 -27.75 25.12 7.57
CA PRO A 74 -29.00 25.30 6.87
C PRO A 74 -28.74 26.28 5.73
N ILE A 75 -28.98 25.83 4.50
CA ILE A 75 -29.08 26.71 3.35
C ILE A 75 -30.30 27.59 3.62
N TYR A 76 -30.08 28.78 4.19
CA TYR A 76 -31.09 29.82 4.14
C TYR A 76 -31.24 30.18 2.67
N HIS A 77 -32.34 29.76 2.05
CA HIS A 77 -32.82 30.37 0.84
C HIS A 77 -33.13 31.83 1.18
N ALA A 78 -32.23 32.74 0.81
CA ALA A 78 -32.54 34.15 0.75
C ALA A 78 -33.62 34.33 -0.31
N ILE A 79 -34.81 34.74 0.13
CA ILE A 79 -35.91 35.24 -0.71
C ILE A 79 -35.52 36.63 -1.20
#